data_AF-A0A2V6L4M8-F1
#
_entry.id   AF-A0A2V6L4M8-F1
#
_cell.length_a   1.000
_cell.length_b   1.000
_cell.length_c   1.000
_cell.angle_alpha   90.00
_cell.angle_beta   90.00
_cell.angle_gamma   90.00
#
_symmetry.space_group_name_H-M   'P 1'
#
loop_
_entity.id
_entity.type
_entity.pdbx_description
1 polymer ?
#
loop_
_entity_poly.entity_id
_entity_poly.type
_entity_poly.pdbx_seq_one_letter_code
_entity_poly.pdbx_strand_id
1 'polypeptide(L)' 'MLRTVAQEWAAAHENVHYFPSYEIVQNSDRLVTWEDDLRHVKGEVARHIMSLFLSNYLS' A
#
# COMPACT_ATOMS: atom_id res chain seq x y z
N MET A 1 14.91 2.39 0.92
CA MET A 1 15.57 1.81 -0.27
C MET A 1 14.56 1.25 -1.27
N LEU A 2 13.69 0.28 -0.90
CA LEU A 2 12.74 -0.32 -1.86
C LEU A 2 11.74 0.68 -2.49
N ARG A 3 11.16 1.58 -1.68
CA ARG A 3 10.25 2.64 -2.14
C ARG A 3 10.87 3.49 -3.25
N THR A 4 12.09 4.01 -3.02
CA THR A 4 12.79 4.88 -3.96
C THR A 4 12.99 4.19 -5.31
N VAL A 5 13.47 2.95 -5.30
CA VAL A 5 13.67 2.16 -6.53
C VAL A 5 12.35 1.92 -7.27
N ALA A 6 11.28 1.57 -6.54
CA ALA A 6 9.97 1.34 -7.15
C ALA A 6 9.37 2.63 -7.75
N GLN A 7 9.59 3.78 -7.10
CA GLN A 7 9.16 5.08 -7.59
C GLN A 7 9.95 5.52 -8.83
N GLU A 8 11.27 5.33 -8.83
CA GLU A 8 12.13 5.62 -9.99
C GLU A 8 11.74 4.75 -11.19
N TRP A 9 11.46 3.46 -10.95
CA TRP A 9 10.99 2.56 -12.01
C TRP A 9 9.65 3.01 -12.59
N ALA A 10 8.68 3.36 -11.74
CA ALA A 10 7.39 3.88 -12.21
C ALA A 10 7.55 5.20 -12.98
N ALA A 11 8.41 6.11 -12.50
CA ALA A 11 8.68 7.38 -13.18
C ALA A 11 9.32 7.20 -14.57
N ALA A 12 10.07 6.11 -14.78
CA ALA A 12 10.71 5.79 -16.06
C ALA A 12 9.79 5.06 -17.07
N HIS A 13 8.60 4.61 -16.67
CA HIS A 13 7.71 3.80 -17.52
C HIS A 13 6.26 4.31 -17.46
N GLU A 14 5.76 4.89 -18.56
CA GLU A 14 4.44 5.56 -18.61
C GLU A 14 3.25 4.68 -18.21
N ASN A 15 3.35 3.36 -18.41
CA ASN A 15 2.28 2.41 -18.11
C ASN A 15 2.45 1.69 -16.75
N VAL A 16 3.40 2.12 -15.91
CA VAL A 16 3.65 1.54 -14.60
C VAL A 16 3.42 2.59 -13.52
N HIS A 17 2.50 2.30 -12.59
CA HIS A 17 2.21 3.19 -11.47
C HIS A 17 2.68 2.57 -10.16
N TYR A 18 3.28 3.39 -9.31
CA TYR A 18 3.62 3.01 -7.95
C TYR A 18 2.45 3.31 -7.01
N PHE A 19 1.85 2.27 -6.43
CA PHE A 19 0.79 2.40 -5.43
C PHE A 19 1.36 2.16 -4.01
N PRO A 20 1.24 3.11 -3.07
CA PRO A 20 1.97 3.10 -1.80
C PRO A 20 1.29 2.27 -0.70
N SER A 21 0.88 1.02 -0.98
CA SER A 21 0.15 0.19 0.00
C SER A 21 0.99 -0.13 1.25
N TYR A 22 2.30 -0.34 1.09
CA TYR A 22 3.22 -0.60 2.19
C TYR A 22 3.32 0.60 3.14
N GLU A 23 3.44 1.80 2.60
CA GLU A 23 3.52 3.04 3.37
C GLU A 23 2.23 3.33 4.12
N ILE A 24 1.06 3.03 3.51
CA ILE A 24 -0.23 3.16 4.17
C ILE A 24 -0.27 2.30 5.44
N VAL A 25 0.16 1.04 5.34
CA VAL A 25 0.24 0.11 6.48
C VAL A 25 1.27 0.58 7.50
N GLN A 26 2.50 0.87 7.05
CA GLN A 26 3.64 1.10 7.94
C GLN A 26 3.55 2.42 8.72
N ASN A 27 2.86 3.42 8.18
CA ASN A 27 2.66 4.73 8.83
C ASN A 27 1.33 4.84 9.59
N SER A 28 0.56 3.75 9.69
CA SER A 28 -0.67 3.68 10.48
C SER A 28 -0.39 3.16 11.89
N ASP A 29 -1.33 3.36 12.82
CA ASP A 29 -1.22 2.83 14.18
C ASP A 29 -1.12 1.30 14.14
N ARG A 30 -0.07 0.76 14.77
CA ARG A 30 0.24 -0.67 14.76
C ARG A 30 -0.87 -1.52 15.36
N LEU A 31 -1.55 -1.05 16.40
CA LEU A 31 -2.57 -1.82 17.13
C LEU A 31 -3.84 -2.04 16.30
N VAL A 32 -4.11 -1.14 15.36
CA VAL A 32 -5.25 -1.24 14.43
C VAL A 32 -4.86 -1.85 13.09
N THR A 33 -3.56 -2.02 12.81
CA THR A 33 -3.08 -2.41 11.49
C THR A 33 -2.70 -3.88 11.39
N TRP A 34 -2.07 -4.45 12.41
CA TRP A 34 -1.54 -5.82 12.35
C TRP A 34 -2.39 -6.79 13.17
N GLU A 35 -2.50 -8.01 12.68
CA GLU A 35 -2.96 -9.16 13.47
C GLU A 35 -1.97 -9.43 14.64
N ASP A 36 -2.37 -10.26 15.59
CA ASP A 36 -1.60 -10.54 16.81
C ASP A 36 -0.19 -11.12 16.53
N ASP A 37 0.03 -11.66 15.34
CA ASP A 37 1.33 -12.19 14.90
C ASP A 37 2.31 -11.13 14.38
N LEU A 38 1.87 -9.87 14.30
CA LEU A 38 2.65 -8.73 13.80
C LEU A 38 3.23 -8.95 12.38
N ARG A 39 2.63 -9.84 11.60
CA ARG A 39 3.05 -10.21 10.25
C ARG A 39 1.92 -10.03 9.24
N HIS A 40 0.68 -10.35 9.62
CA HIS A 40 -0.46 -10.15 8.76
C HIS A 40 -1.12 -8.82 9.05
N VAL A 41 -1.52 -8.12 7.99
CA VAL A 41 -2.35 -6.92 8.11
C VAL A 41 -3.79 -7.35 8.36
N LYS A 42 -4.48 -6.67 9.28
CA LYS A 42 -5.88 -6.95 9.57
C LYS A 42 -6.73 -6.87 8.31
N GLY A 43 -7.68 -7.80 8.18
CA GLY A 43 -8.51 -7.89 6.98
C GLY A 43 -9.29 -6.61 6.66
N GLU A 44 -9.66 -5.82 7.68
CA GLU A 44 -10.31 -4.52 7.49
C GLU A 44 -9.41 -3.47 6.84
N VAL A 45 -8.13 -3.42 7.22
CA VAL A 45 -7.15 -2.51 6.64
C VAL A 45 -6.83 -2.92 5.21
N ALA A 46 -6.70 -4.21 4.94
CA ALA A 46 -6.53 -4.71 3.58
C ALA A 46 -7.72 -4.32 2.68
N ARG A 47 -8.96 -4.43 3.16
CA ARG A 47 -10.15 -3.98 2.43
C ARG A 47 -10.13 -2.47 2.18
N HIS A 48 -9.72 -1.67 3.16
CA HIS A 48 -9.60 -0.23 3.00
C HIS A 48 -8.57 0.14 1.90
N ILE A 49 -7.40 -0.50 1.91
CA ILE A 49 -6.36 -0.29 0.90
C ILE A 49 -6.87 -0.66 -0.49
N MET A 50 -7.60 -1.78 -0.62
CA MET A 50 -8.22 -2.16 -1.90
C MET A 50 -9.26 -1.14 -2.36
N SER A 51 -10.06 -0.57 -1.45
CA SER A 51 -11.00 0.51 -1.80
C SER A 51 -10.28 1.74 -2.35
N LEU A 52 -9.15 2.14 -1.74
CA LEU A 52 -8.33 3.25 -2.22
C LEU A 52 -7.74 2.95 -3.61
N PHE A 53 -7.25 1.73 -3.82
CA PHE A 53 -6.72 1.30 -5.12
C PHE A 53 -7.80 1.41 -6.21
N LEU A 54 -8.97 0.79 -5.99
CA LEU A 54 -10.07 0.82 -6.96
C LEU A 54 -10.49 2.26 -7.26
N SER A 55 -10.62 3.11 -6.24
CA SER A 55 -10.99 4.52 -6.41
C SER A 55 -9.94 5.35 -7.16
N ASN A 56 -8.66 4.96 -7.15
CA ASN A 56 -7.61 5.69 -7.84
C ASN A 56 -7.44 5.30 -9.30
N TYR A 57 -7.84 4.07 -9.67
CA TYR A 57 -7.54 3.50 -10.99
C TYR A 57 -8.77 3.09 -11.82
N LEU A 58 -9.93 2.85 -11.20
CA LEU A 58 -11.10 2.26 -11.86
C LEU A 58 -12.39 3.08 -11.71
N SER A 59 -12.31 4.25 -11.08
CA SER A 59 -13.43 5.20 -10.93
C SER A 59 -13.37 6.33 -11.94
#